data_AF-A0A438B171-F1
#
_entry.id   AF-A0A438B171-F1
#
_cell.length_a   1.000
_cell.length_b   1.000
_cell.length_c   1.000
_cell.angle_alpha   90.00
_cell.angle_beta   90.00
_cell.angle_gamma   90.00
#
_symmetry.space_group_name_H-M   'P 1'
#
loop_
_entity.id
_entity.type
_entity.pdbx_description
1 polymer ?
#
loop_
_entity_poly.entity_id
_entity_poly.type
_entity_poly.pdbx_seq_one_letter_code
_entity_poly.pdbx_strand_id
1 'polypeptide(L)'
;MSAISNSRITAHRLSITDALPRVRTSLAISVGTVVSLAPSLLPRSPVVQGVLTGLAVAALWGLSSLLGRLQQGPSTGALPRLVSAVVSLAAVTWSVASADHWQNGLRAAMALPPVGPMHWAQVGFWSTTVCLTAFGVARVVAAVARRLGPLGCTALLSATLPFVWFVAVPAVASAATQHFRSINTTVDASLSAAEHDSLIPWRTLGVEGRRFVADASGSIRTYVGLDSAPDHDSRAALAVRELDRAGGFTRGHVVVAIPTGSGWIDGEAARGIEQRFDGDVAIVGQQYSYAPSWVTFLFGRSDAERSAQALFAAVSAHVAAMPADTRPAIHVFGQSMGSVGGSAIFADDSAARTATCSALWAGPPAGAVDTRGATVLANSSDPVVWWSGALLTRPPDLSRTRVDAPVPQWVPFVSFVQTTVDLVFSLDAPSGHGHRYGADQGLLMSDC
;
A
#
# COMPACT_ATOMS: atom_id res chain seq x y z
N MET A 1 -51.34 -18.38 67.59
CA MET A 1 -50.17 -17.57 67.99
C MET A 1 -48.94 -18.34 67.55
N SER A 2 -48.56 -18.27 66.28
CA SER A 2 -47.78 -17.22 65.60
C SER A 2 -46.28 -17.38 65.81
N ALA A 3 -45.60 -17.93 64.80
CA ALA A 3 -44.23 -17.59 64.44
C ALA A 3 -43.99 -18.03 62.98
N ILE A 4 -44.52 -17.26 62.03
CA ILE A 4 -44.18 -17.40 60.61
C ILE A 4 -42.79 -16.75 60.44
N SER A 5 -41.82 -17.56 60.03
CA SER A 5 -40.46 -17.12 59.67
C SER A 5 -40.53 -16.23 58.44
N ASN A 6 -40.28 -14.94 58.64
CA ASN A 6 -40.32 -13.94 57.57
C ASN A 6 -38.95 -13.94 56.87
N SER A 7 -38.79 -14.82 55.88
CA SER A 7 -37.62 -14.82 54.98
C SER A 7 -37.64 -13.54 54.14
N ARG A 8 -36.88 -12.53 54.55
CA ARG A 8 -36.63 -11.32 53.75
C ARG A 8 -35.89 -11.73 52.48
N ILE A 9 -36.61 -11.82 51.37
CA ILE A 9 -36.03 -11.78 50.03
C ILE A 9 -35.44 -10.37 49.87
N THR A 10 -34.12 -10.25 50.02
CA THR A 10 -33.37 -9.06 49.62
C THR A 10 -33.42 -8.96 48.10
N ALA A 11 -34.43 -8.25 47.58
CA ALA A 11 -34.44 -7.79 46.21
C ALA A 11 -33.24 -6.84 46.05
N HIS A 12 -32.17 -7.32 45.42
CA HIS A 12 -31.10 -6.46 44.91
C HIS A 12 -31.76 -5.51 43.89
N ARG A 13 -32.11 -4.29 44.32
CA ARG A 13 -32.31 -3.19 43.39
C ARG A 13 -30.96 -2.99 42.72
N LEU A 14 -30.78 -3.55 41.53
CA LEU A 14 -29.72 -3.16 40.61
C LEU A 14 -29.93 -1.67 40.34
N SER A 15 -29.26 -0.83 41.13
CA SER A 15 -29.26 0.61 40.90
C SER A 15 -28.61 0.82 39.53
N ILE A 16 -29.27 1.60 38.66
CA ILE A 16 -28.75 1.97 37.33
C ILE A 16 -27.31 2.50 37.43
N THR A 17 -26.93 3.05 38.58
CA THR A 17 -25.58 3.55 38.90
C THR A 17 -24.50 2.47 38.92
N ASP A 18 -24.82 1.23 39.29
CA ASP A 18 -23.87 0.12 39.34
C ASP A 18 -23.65 -0.53 37.97
N ALA A 19 -24.59 -0.33 37.04
CA ALA A 19 -24.49 -0.80 35.66
C ALA A 19 -23.65 0.13 34.75
N LEU A 20 -23.31 1.34 35.21
CA LEU A 20 -22.57 2.31 34.40
C LEU A 20 -21.10 1.91 34.20
N PRO A 21 -20.56 2.05 32.96
CA PRO A 21 -19.16 1.75 32.70
C PRO A 21 -18.24 2.68 33.50
N ARG A 22 -17.04 2.18 33.80
CA ARG A 22 -15.98 2.99 34.41
C ARG A 22 -15.59 4.12 33.45
N VAL A 23 -15.34 5.32 33.98
CA VAL A 23 -14.89 6.50 33.20
C VAL A 23 -13.75 6.16 32.22
N ARG A 24 -12.71 5.48 32.71
CA ARG A 24 -11.56 5.06 31.89
C ARG A 24 -11.90 4.10 30.75
N THR A 25 -12.98 3.33 30.89
CA THR A 25 -13.46 2.40 29.85
C THR A 25 -14.22 3.17 28.79
N SER A 26 -15.15 4.04 29.18
CA SER A 26 -15.87 4.91 28.25
C SER A 26 -14.92 5.80 27.45
N LEU A 27 -13.92 6.38 28.12
CA LEU A 27 -12.90 7.21 27.47
C LEU A 27 -12.03 6.40 26.49
N ALA A 28 -11.55 5.22 26.87
CA ALA A 28 -10.71 4.40 25.99
C ALA A 28 -11.46 3.95 24.74
N ILE A 29 -12.72 3.53 24.88
CA ILE A 29 -13.55 3.11 23.75
C ILE A 29 -13.86 4.30 22.83
N SER A 30 -14.28 5.44 23.40
CA SER A 30 -14.59 6.63 22.60
C SER A 30 -13.36 7.17 21.87
N VAL A 31 -12.21 7.33 22.53
CA VAL A 31 -10.97 7.79 21.89
C VAL A 31 -10.54 6.82 20.79
N GLY A 32 -10.59 5.51 21.03
CA GLY A 32 -10.22 4.52 20.01
C GLY A 32 -11.13 4.56 18.79
N THR A 33 -12.42 4.78 19.01
CA THR A 33 -13.41 4.94 17.95
C THR A 33 -13.16 6.23 17.15
N VAL A 34 -12.99 7.36 17.83
CA VAL A 34 -12.76 8.68 17.22
C VAL A 34 -11.48 8.69 16.39
N VAL A 35 -10.37 8.14 16.92
CA VAL A 35 -9.09 8.05 16.21
C VAL A 35 -9.21 7.15 14.97
N SER A 36 -9.94 6.04 15.08
CA SER A 36 -10.16 5.12 13.97
C SER A 36 -11.01 5.74 12.85
N LEU A 37 -12.01 6.54 13.22
CA LEU A 37 -12.93 7.23 12.31
C LEU A 37 -12.38 8.57 11.78
N ALA A 38 -11.12 8.89 12.06
CA ALA A 38 -10.48 10.05 11.49
C ALA A 38 -10.48 9.99 9.94
N PRO A 39 -10.50 11.15 9.25
CA PRO A 39 -10.46 11.24 7.80
C PRO A 39 -9.39 10.33 7.14
N SER A 40 -9.83 9.50 6.19
CA SER A 40 -8.98 8.61 5.37
C SER A 40 -8.69 9.23 4.00
N LEU A 41 -7.68 8.71 3.29
CA LEU A 41 -7.36 9.13 1.92
C LEU A 41 -8.27 8.46 0.88
N LEU A 42 -8.69 7.23 1.17
CA LEU A 42 -9.52 6.41 0.29
C LEU A 42 -10.86 6.02 0.96
N PRO A 43 -11.93 5.80 0.18
CA PRO A 43 -13.15 5.16 0.65
C PRO A 43 -12.83 3.79 1.22
N ARG A 44 -13.36 3.48 2.40
CA ARG A 44 -13.13 2.18 3.04
C ARG A 44 -14.36 1.29 2.94
N SER A 45 -14.11 0.00 2.88
CA SER A 45 -15.14 -1.01 3.08
C SER A 45 -15.53 -1.08 4.57
N PRO A 46 -16.75 -1.53 4.89
CA PRO A 46 -17.18 -1.63 6.28
C PRO A 46 -16.35 -2.64 7.08
N VAL A 47 -15.78 -3.66 6.41
CA VAL A 47 -14.88 -4.65 7.03
C VAL A 47 -13.58 -3.98 7.47
N VAL A 48 -12.91 -3.25 6.57
CA VAL A 48 -11.62 -2.59 6.85
C VAL A 48 -11.78 -1.58 7.99
N GLN A 49 -12.79 -0.72 7.90
CA GLN A 49 -13.06 0.27 8.95
C GLN A 49 -13.45 -0.41 10.28
N GLY A 50 -14.22 -1.49 10.23
CA GLY A 50 -14.58 -2.28 11.41
C GLY A 50 -13.36 -2.90 12.09
N VAL A 51 -12.47 -3.53 11.32
CA VAL A 51 -11.22 -4.11 11.84
C VAL A 51 -10.33 -3.05 12.49
N LEU A 52 -10.09 -1.93 11.80
CA LEU A 52 -9.30 -0.81 12.34
C LEU A 52 -9.88 -0.31 13.67
N THR A 53 -11.21 -0.10 13.70
CA THR A 53 -11.91 0.38 14.90
C THR A 53 -11.83 -0.63 16.04
N GLY A 54 -12.04 -1.92 15.76
CA GLY A 54 -11.97 -2.98 16.76
C GLY A 54 -10.57 -3.11 17.37
N LEU A 55 -9.52 -3.03 16.56
CA LEU A 55 -8.13 -3.07 17.01
C LEU A 55 -7.75 -1.83 17.83
N ALA A 56 -8.12 -0.64 17.36
CA ALA A 56 -7.85 0.62 18.07
C ALA A 56 -8.53 0.65 19.45
N VAL A 57 -9.81 0.25 19.52
CA VAL A 57 -10.57 0.15 20.76
C VAL A 57 -9.96 -0.92 21.68
N ALA A 58 -9.62 -2.10 21.16
CA ALA A 58 -9.00 -3.17 21.96
C ALA A 58 -7.64 -2.73 22.55
N ALA A 59 -6.81 -2.05 21.77
CA ALA A 59 -5.51 -1.55 22.21
C ALA A 59 -5.64 -0.51 23.34
N LEU A 60 -6.47 0.52 23.14
CA LEU A 60 -6.66 1.56 24.16
C LEU A 60 -7.39 1.04 25.39
N TRP A 61 -8.37 0.15 25.23
CA TRP A 61 -9.06 -0.46 26.36
C TRP A 61 -8.14 -1.40 27.15
N GLY A 62 -7.29 -2.17 26.46
CA GLY A 62 -6.24 -2.99 27.05
C GLY A 62 -5.23 -2.16 27.84
N LEU A 63 -4.73 -1.08 27.25
CA LEU A 63 -3.80 -0.15 27.90
C LEU A 63 -4.45 0.53 29.13
N SER A 64 -5.68 1.03 28.99
CA SER A 64 -6.45 1.61 30.10
C SER A 64 -6.67 0.62 31.24
N SER A 65 -6.89 -0.66 30.90
CA SER A 65 -7.04 -1.73 31.89
C SER A 65 -5.72 -2.06 32.59
N LEU A 66 -4.57 -2.00 31.90
CA LEU A 66 -3.24 -2.21 32.46
C LEU A 66 -2.83 -1.07 33.39
N LEU A 67 -2.93 0.18 32.91
CA LEU A 67 -2.67 1.38 33.72
C LEU A 67 -3.56 1.40 34.96
N GLY A 68 -4.81 0.99 34.79
CA GLY A 68 -5.78 0.86 35.87
C GLY A 68 -5.47 -0.20 36.93
N ARG A 69 -4.48 -1.08 36.72
CA ARG A 69 -3.95 -2.00 37.74
C ARG A 69 -2.77 -1.39 38.51
N LEU A 70 -2.01 -0.50 37.85
CA LEU A 70 -0.85 0.19 38.44
C LEU A 70 -1.28 1.39 39.29
N GLN A 71 -2.37 2.05 38.90
CA GLN A 71 -2.93 3.21 39.59
C GLN A 71 -4.19 2.79 40.35
N GLN A 72 -4.09 2.65 41.69
CA GLN A 72 -5.26 2.50 42.56
C GLN A 72 -5.74 3.89 43.01
N GLY A 73 -6.64 4.48 42.22
CA GLY A 73 -7.34 5.72 42.59
C GLY A 73 -8.64 5.46 43.35
N PRO A 74 -9.20 6.47 44.04
CA PRO A 74 -10.48 6.36 44.72
C PRO A 74 -11.60 5.97 43.75
N SER A 75 -12.59 5.20 44.24
CA SER A 75 -13.73 4.79 43.44
C SER A 75 -14.52 6.01 42.94
N THR A 76 -14.68 6.13 41.62
CA THR A 76 -15.51 7.21 41.04
C THR A 76 -16.99 6.98 41.35
N GLY A 77 -17.66 8.04 41.81
CA GLY A 77 -19.11 8.04 42.04
C GLY A 77 -19.92 7.94 40.74
N ALA A 78 -21.24 7.79 40.87
CA ALA A 78 -22.15 7.56 39.74
C ALA A 78 -22.19 8.72 38.73
N LEU A 79 -22.17 9.97 39.21
CA LEU A 79 -22.28 11.16 38.36
C LEU A 79 -21.13 11.28 37.34
N PRO A 80 -19.83 11.19 37.71
CA PRO A 80 -18.73 11.17 36.74
C PRO A 80 -18.82 10.04 35.70
N ARG A 81 -19.32 8.86 36.07
CA ARG A 81 -19.52 7.74 35.13
C ARG A 81 -20.61 8.04 34.12
N LEU A 82 -21.73 8.59 34.58
CA LEU A 82 -22.83 9.02 33.71
C LEU A 82 -22.38 10.12 32.75
N VAL A 83 -21.72 11.17 33.25
CA VAL A 83 -21.20 12.26 32.43
C VAL A 83 -20.22 11.71 31.38
N SER A 84 -19.28 10.86 31.79
CA SER A 84 -18.33 10.24 30.86
C SER A 84 -19.02 9.39 29.80
N ALA A 85 -20.05 8.61 30.16
CA ALA A 85 -20.80 7.80 29.22
C ALA A 85 -21.58 8.67 28.20
N VAL A 86 -22.25 9.74 28.66
CA VAL A 86 -23.00 10.67 27.81
C VAL A 86 -22.06 11.40 26.85
N VAL A 87 -20.94 11.93 27.35
CA VAL A 87 -19.93 12.61 26.51
C VAL A 87 -19.32 11.64 25.50
N SER A 88 -19.01 10.41 25.92
CA SER A 88 -18.48 9.38 25.02
C SER A 88 -19.49 9.02 23.92
N LEU A 89 -20.77 8.89 24.26
CA LEU A 89 -21.83 8.61 23.29
C LEU A 89 -22.01 9.76 22.29
N ALA A 90 -21.98 11.01 22.78
CA ALA A 90 -22.05 12.19 21.92
C ALA A 90 -20.84 12.26 20.96
N ALA A 91 -19.63 12.04 21.47
CA ALA A 91 -18.41 12.03 20.67
C ALA A 91 -18.41 10.92 19.60
N VAL A 92 -18.83 9.71 19.96
CA VAL A 92 -18.94 8.60 19.02
C VAL A 92 -19.98 8.89 17.95
N THR A 93 -21.18 9.35 18.33
CA THR A 93 -22.25 9.71 17.37
C THR A 93 -21.77 10.79 16.40
N TRP A 94 -21.11 11.85 16.91
CA TRP A 94 -20.54 12.90 16.08
C TRP A 94 -19.46 12.36 15.13
N SER A 95 -18.57 11.49 15.63
CA SER A 95 -17.50 10.91 14.80
C SER A 95 -18.03 10.01 13.69
N VAL A 96 -19.10 9.24 13.94
CA VAL A 96 -19.76 8.43 12.92
C VAL A 96 -20.41 9.31 11.87
N ALA A 97 -21.12 10.38 12.28
CA ALA A 97 -21.71 11.34 11.33
C ALA A 97 -20.64 12.07 10.49
N SER A 98 -19.53 12.46 11.12
CA SER A 98 -18.40 13.11 10.45
C SER A 98 -17.72 12.16 9.46
N ALA A 99 -17.54 10.90 9.86
CA ALA A 99 -16.95 9.88 9.00
C ALA A 99 -17.89 9.50 7.85
N ASP A 100 -19.21 9.49 8.05
CA ASP A 100 -20.20 9.31 6.98
C ASP A 100 -20.09 10.42 5.94
N HIS A 101 -20.07 11.68 6.40
CA HIS A 101 -19.88 12.83 5.53
C HIS A 101 -18.57 12.74 4.74
N TRP A 102 -17.47 12.40 5.41
CA TRP A 102 -16.15 12.22 4.78
C TRP A 102 -16.14 11.10 3.75
N GLN A 103 -16.64 9.92 4.11
CA GLN A 103 -16.73 8.75 3.23
C GLN A 103 -17.57 9.02 1.98
N ASN A 104 -18.66 9.79 2.12
CA ASN A 104 -19.50 10.19 1.00
C ASN A 104 -18.86 11.31 0.17
N GLY A 105 -18.07 12.20 0.77
CA GLY A 105 -17.25 13.18 0.04
C GLY A 105 -16.19 12.54 -0.86
N LEU A 106 -15.45 11.56 -0.33
CA LEU A 106 -14.49 10.78 -1.12
C LEU A 106 -15.18 10.01 -2.25
N ARG A 107 -16.30 9.34 -1.93
CA ARG A 107 -17.06 8.57 -2.93
C ARG A 107 -17.64 9.44 -4.03
N ALA A 108 -18.15 10.63 -3.70
CA ALA A 108 -18.64 11.59 -4.68
C ALA A 108 -17.50 12.05 -5.62
N ALA A 109 -16.31 12.36 -5.08
CA ALA A 109 -15.15 12.74 -5.88
C ALA A 109 -14.71 11.62 -6.83
N MET A 110 -14.83 10.36 -6.40
CA MET A 110 -14.42 9.17 -7.16
C MET A 110 -15.56 8.53 -7.97
N ALA A 111 -16.71 9.21 -8.12
CA ALA A 111 -17.89 8.69 -8.82
C ALA A 111 -18.38 7.30 -8.33
N LEU A 112 -18.28 7.04 -7.02
CA LEU A 112 -18.72 5.82 -6.37
C LEU A 112 -20.10 5.99 -5.70
N PRO A 113 -20.89 4.91 -5.58
CA PRO A 113 -22.17 4.95 -4.85
C PRO A 113 -21.97 5.34 -3.38
N PRO A 114 -22.82 6.22 -2.81
CA PRO A 114 -22.71 6.64 -1.42
C PRO A 114 -22.93 5.48 -0.44
N VAL A 115 -22.37 5.58 0.76
CA VAL A 115 -22.67 4.64 1.84
C VAL A 115 -24.00 4.96 2.48
N GLY A 116 -24.73 3.89 2.84
CA GLY A 116 -25.96 3.99 3.61
C GLY A 116 -25.81 3.43 5.03
N PRO A 117 -26.89 3.42 5.84
CA PRO A 117 -26.88 2.96 7.22
C PRO A 117 -26.34 1.54 7.42
N MET A 118 -26.55 0.66 6.43
CA MET A 118 -26.06 -0.71 6.44
C MET A 118 -24.52 -0.78 6.51
N HIS A 119 -23.81 0.18 5.91
CA HIS A 119 -22.35 0.28 6.01
C HIS A 119 -21.93 0.40 7.48
N TRP A 120 -22.52 1.35 8.20
CA TRP A 120 -22.19 1.63 9.61
C TRP A 120 -22.64 0.50 10.55
N ALA A 121 -23.76 -0.17 10.25
CA ALA A 121 -24.16 -1.37 10.96
C ALA A 121 -23.10 -2.48 10.86
N GLN A 122 -22.55 -2.70 9.65
CA GLN A 122 -21.46 -3.65 9.45
C GLN A 122 -20.16 -3.22 10.12
N VAL A 123 -19.80 -1.93 10.09
CA VAL A 123 -18.64 -1.40 10.84
C VAL A 123 -18.80 -1.70 12.33
N GLY A 124 -19.99 -1.49 12.90
CA GLY A 124 -20.30 -1.82 14.29
C GLY A 124 -20.16 -3.31 14.59
N PHE A 125 -20.67 -4.18 13.71
CA PHE A 125 -20.53 -5.64 13.82
C PHE A 125 -19.06 -6.08 13.81
N TRP A 126 -18.28 -5.67 12.81
CA TRP A 126 -16.88 -6.07 12.67
C TRP A 126 -16.00 -5.51 13.78
N SER A 127 -16.18 -4.25 14.16
CA SER A 127 -15.42 -3.64 15.26
C SER A 127 -15.66 -4.33 16.59
N THR A 128 -16.92 -4.67 16.90
CA THR A 128 -17.28 -5.42 18.10
C THR A 128 -16.65 -6.82 18.07
N THR A 129 -16.79 -7.54 16.95
CA THR A 129 -16.25 -8.89 16.77
C THR A 129 -14.73 -8.92 16.95
N VAL A 130 -14.03 -8.01 16.28
CA VAL A 130 -12.56 -7.91 16.35
C VAL A 130 -12.10 -7.51 17.75
N CYS A 131 -12.76 -6.55 18.39
CA CYS A 131 -12.43 -6.13 19.76
C CYS A 131 -12.58 -7.27 20.77
N LEU A 132 -13.72 -7.98 20.73
CA LEU A 132 -13.97 -9.13 21.61
C LEU A 132 -13.00 -10.28 21.35
N THR A 133 -12.66 -10.53 20.09
CA THR A 133 -11.67 -11.55 19.72
C THR A 133 -10.28 -11.19 20.24
N ALA A 134 -9.82 -9.96 20.04
CA ALA A 134 -8.55 -9.47 20.55
C ALA A 134 -8.48 -9.55 22.08
N PHE A 135 -9.57 -9.19 22.77
CA PHE A 135 -9.69 -9.34 24.21
C PHE A 135 -9.62 -10.82 24.65
N GLY A 136 -10.35 -11.71 23.97
CA GLY A 136 -10.32 -13.15 24.23
C GLY A 136 -8.91 -13.73 24.09
N VAL A 137 -8.22 -13.41 22.99
CA VAL A 137 -6.82 -13.80 22.76
C VAL A 137 -5.91 -13.26 23.87
N ALA A 138 -6.02 -11.98 24.22
CA ALA A 138 -5.22 -11.39 25.29
C ALA A 138 -5.45 -12.08 26.65
N ARG A 139 -6.68 -12.50 26.94
CA ARG A 139 -7.01 -13.24 28.17
C ARG A 139 -6.42 -14.65 28.18
N VAL A 140 -6.43 -15.34 27.05
CA VAL A 140 -5.79 -16.66 26.89
C VAL A 140 -4.28 -16.54 27.05
N VAL A 141 -3.64 -15.59 26.34
CA VAL A 141 -2.20 -15.31 26.47
C VAL A 141 -1.83 -15.01 27.92
N ALA A 142 -2.58 -14.13 28.60
CA ALA A 142 -2.35 -13.83 30.01
C ALA A 142 -2.61 -15.03 30.96
N ALA A 143 -3.49 -15.96 30.60
CA ALA A 143 -3.69 -17.18 31.37
C ALA A 143 -2.52 -18.16 31.19
N VAL A 144 -2.05 -18.34 29.96
CA VAL A 144 -0.88 -19.17 29.64
C VAL A 144 0.37 -18.60 30.30
N ALA A 145 0.62 -17.29 30.16
CA ALA A 145 1.76 -16.63 30.79
C ALA A 145 1.77 -16.79 32.31
N ARG A 146 0.60 -16.70 32.97
CA ARG A 146 0.48 -16.94 34.42
C ARG A 146 0.72 -18.40 34.81
N ARG A 147 0.34 -19.36 33.96
CA ARG A 147 0.62 -20.79 34.19
C ARG A 147 2.09 -21.13 34.05
N LEU A 148 2.78 -20.53 33.07
CA LEU A 148 4.20 -20.75 32.81
C LEU A 148 5.11 -20.04 33.82
N GLY A 149 4.62 -18.96 34.44
CA GLY A 149 5.44 -18.10 35.30
C GLY A 149 6.48 -17.30 34.50
N PRO A 150 7.24 -16.41 35.16
CA PRO A 150 8.22 -15.55 34.48
C PRO A 150 9.33 -16.37 33.81
N LEU A 151 9.83 -17.43 34.48
CA LEU A 151 10.89 -18.30 33.96
C LEU A 151 10.42 -19.14 32.76
N GLY A 152 9.19 -19.64 32.78
CA GLY A 152 8.62 -20.35 31.63
C GLY A 152 8.36 -19.42 30.45
N CYS A 153 7.94 -18.18 30.71
CA CYS A 153 7.79 -17.16 29.66
C CYS A 153 9.15 -16.77 29.05
N THR A 154 10.18 -16.55 29.87
CA THR A 154 11.51 -16.21 29.36
C THR A 154 12.12 -17.37 28.60
N ALA A 155 12.05 -18.60 29.11
CA ALA A 155 12.53 -19.79 28.40
C ALA A 155 11.82 -19.98 27.05
N LEU A 156 10.49 -19.79 27.03
CA LEU A 156 9.70 -19.88 25.80
C LEU A 156 10.11 -18.78 24.80
N LEU A 157 10.24 -17.53 25.23
CA LEU A 157 10.67 -16.43 24.37
C LEU A 157 12.11 -16.62 23.86
N SER A 158 13.02 -17.05 24.73
CA SER A 158 14.42 -17.33 24.38
C SER A 158 14.57 -18.51 23.41
N ALA A 159 13.66 -19.48 23.42
CA ALA A 159 13.64 -20.58 22.44
C ALA A 159 12.94 -20.18 21.13
N THR A 160 11.81 -19.48 21.23
CA THR A 160 10.96 -19.14 20.07
C THR A 160 11.51 -17.99 19.25
N LEU A 161 12.10 -16.95 19.84
CA LEU A 161 12.61 -15.81 19.07
C LEU A 161 13.76 -16.21 18.12
N PRO A 162 14.79 -16.97 18.55
CA PRO A 162 15.82 -17.45 17.64
C PRO A 162 15.26 -18.44 16.61
N PHE A 163 14.36 -19.34 17.00
CA PHE A 163 13.70 -20.24 16.05
C PHE A 163 12.93 -19.46 14.98
N VAL A 164 12.17 -18.44 15.38
CA VAL A 164 11.45 -17.57 14.45
C VAL A 164 12.44 -16.85 13.54
N TRP A 165 13.49 -16.26 14.09
CA TRP A 165 14.44 -15.47 13.32
C TRP A 165 15.29 -16.30 12.34
N PHE A 166 15.86 -17.42 12.79
CA PHE A 166 16.80 -18.22 11.99
C PHE A 166 16.15 -19.35 11.21
N VAL A 167 14.94 -19.78 11.55
CA VAL A 167 14.26 -20.90 10.89
C VAL A 167 12.95 -20.45 10.26
N ALA A 168 12.01 -19.93 11.06
CA ALA A 168 10.66 -19.64 10.54
C ALA A 168 10.65 -18.50 9.51
N VAL A 169 11.37 -17.41 9.77
CA VAL A 169 11.43 -16.25 8.87
C VAL A 169 12.07 -16.63 7.52
N PRO A 170 13.26 -17.28 7.47
CA PRO A 170 13.80 -17.76 6.19
C PRO A 170 12.90 -18.78 5.49
N ALA A 171 12.27 -19.70 6.23
CA ALA A 171 11.37 -20.69 5.64
C ALA A 171 10.11 -20.04 5.05
N VAL A 172 9.49 -19.08 5.75
CA VAL A 172 8.35 -18.31 5.26
C VAL A 172 8.74 -17.46 4.05
N ALA A 173 9.91 -16.80 4.09
CA ALA A 173 10.43 -16.03 2.96
C ALA A 173 10.65 -16.93 1.73
N SER A 174 11.29 -18.08 1.91
CA SER A 174 11.51 -19.07 0.85
C SER A 174 10.19 -19.60 0.28
N ALA A 175 9.23 -19.96 1.14
CA ALA A 175 7.91 -20.42 0.73
C ALA A 175 7.14 -19.32 -0.04
N ALA A 176 7.22 -18.07 0.42
CA ALA A 176 6.63 -16.93 -0.27
C ALA A 176 7.27 -16.71 -1.65
N THR A 177 8.61 -16.74 -1.75
CA THR A 177 9.31 -16.64 -3.04
C THR A 177 8.92 -17.77 -3.99
N GLN A 178 8.84 -19.01 -3.51
CA GLN A 178 8.41 -20.14 -4.33
C GLN A 178 6.95 -19.99 -4.80
N HIS A 179 6.07 -19.51 -3.92
CA HIS A 179 4.69 -19.21 -4.26
C HIS A 179 4.61 -18.15 -5.36
N PHE A 180 5.29 -17.00 -5.20
CA PHE A 180 5.30 -15.94 -6.21
C PHE A 180 5.94 -16.38 -7.53
N ARG A 181 7.03 -17.16 -7.49
CA ARG A 181 7.62 -17.75 -8.70
C ARG A 181 6.63 -18.68 -9.40
N SER A 182 5.91 -19.53 -8.66
CA SER A 182 4.91 -20.44 -9.25
C SER A 182 3.77 -19.69 -9.93
N ILE A 183 3.27 -18.62 -9.30
CA ILE A 183 2.27 -17.73 -9.92
C ILE A 183 2.86 -17.12 -11.18
N ASN A 184 4.09 -16.59 -11.13
CA ASN A 184 4.75 -15.97 -12.27
C ASN A 184 4.94 -16.91 -13.47
N THR A 185 5.07 -18.21 -13.24
CA THR A 185 5.16 -19.23 -14.31
C THR A 185 3.80 -19.64 -14.88
N THR A 186 2.68 -19.27 -14.25
CA THR A 186 1.33 -19.61 -14.72
C THR A 186 1.05 -18.90 -16.04
N VAL A 187 0.76 -19.68 -17.09
CA VAL A 187 0.43 -19.14 -18.41
C VAL A 187 -1.09 -19.07 -18.54
N ASP A 188 -1.60 -17.87 -18.79
CA ASP A 188 -3.00 -17.65 -19.15
C ASP A 188 -3.15 -17.93 -20.65
N ALA A 189 -3.96 -18.94 -21.00
CA ALA A 189 -4.18 -19.36 -22.38
C ALA A 189 -4.98 -18.36 -23.22
N SER A 190 -5.62 -17.37 -22.59
CA SER A 190 -6.32 -16.29 -23.29
C SER A 190 -5.37 -15.21 -23.84
N LEU A 191 -4.14 -15.16 -23.34
CA LEU A 191 -3.12 -14.22 -23.80
C LEU A 191 -2.27 -14.85 -24.91
N SER A 192 -2.17 -14.15 -26.04
CA SER A 192 -1.25 -14.46 -27.12
C SER A 192 -0.51 -13.20 -27.55
N ALA A 193 0.80 -13.30 -27.78
CA ALA A 193 1.53 -12.27 -28.49
C ALA A 193 1.51 -12.56 -30.00
N ALA A 194 1.56 -11.50 -30.80
CA ALA A 194 1.53 -11.60 -32.27
C ALA A 194 2.84 -12.14 -32.87
N GLU A 195 3.97 -12.06 -32.15
CA GLU A 195 5.29 -12.34 -32.72
C GLU A 195 5.78 -13.77 -32.49
N HIS A 196 6.04 -14.48 -33.58
CA HIS A 196 6.45 -15.89 -33.58
C HIS A 196 7.97 -16.11 -33.44
N ASP A 197 8.80 -15.05 -33.55
CA ASP A 197 10.28 -15.12 -33.58
C ASP A 197 10.96 -14.36 -32.43
N SER A 198 10.27 -14.16 -31.30
CA SER A 198 10.87 -13.50 -30.13
C SER A 198 12.09 -14.25 -29.58
N LEU A 199 13.15 -13.51 -29.22
CA LEU A 199 14.31 -14.07 -28.50
C LEU A 199 13.96 -14.51 -27.08
N ILE A 200 12.80 -14.10 -26.58
CA ILE A 200 12.35 -14.31 -25.21
C ILE A 200 11.21 -15.33 -25.21
N PRO A 201 11.43 -16.55 -24.70
CA PRO A 201 10.37 -17.55 -24.65
C PRO A 201 9.15 -17.05 -23.86
N TRP A 202 7.95 -17.21 -24.41
CA TRP A 202 6.68 -16.78 -23.80
C TRP A 202 6.54 -17.13 -22.30
N ARG A 203 7.03 -18.32 -21.92
CA ARG A 203 6.98 -18.82 -20.54
C ARG A 203 7.87 -18.04 -19.57
N THR A 204 8.98 -17.44 -20.03
CA THR A 204 9.96 -16.76 -19.17
C THR A 204 9.64 -15.28 -18.94
N LEU A 205 8.69 -14.70 -19.69
CA LEU A 205 8.23 -13.32 -19.53
C LEU A 205 7.60 -13.01 -18.16
N GLY A 206 7.15 -14.04 -17.43
CA GLY A 206 6.34 -13.85 -16.23
C GLY A 206 4.89 -13.45 -16.54
N VAL A 207 4.03 -13.42 -15.51
CA VAL A 207 2.60 -13.10 -15.69
C VAL A 207 2.42 -11.67 -16.18
N GLU A 208 3.10 -10.72 -15.55
CA GLU A 208 2.96 -9.30 -15.88
C GLU A 208 3.62 -8.94 -17.21
N GLY A 209 4.78 -9.55 -17.53
CA GLY A 209 5.40 -9.39 -18.84
C GLY A 209 4.51 -9.89 -19.98
N ARG A 210 3.86 -11.06 -19.81
CA ARG A 210 2.90 -11.60 -20.80
C ARG A 210 1.71 -10.67 -21.00
N ARG A 211 1.11 -10.14 -19.93
CA ARG A 211 0.01 -9.17 -20.02
C ARG A 211 0.43 -7.91 -20.75
N PHE A 212 1.60 -7.37 -20.40
CA PHE A 212 2.12 -6.15 -20.99
C PHE A 212 2.31 -6.26 -22.50
N VAL A 213 2.91 -7.36 -22.99
CA VAL A 213 3.16 -7.56 -24.43
C VAL A 213 1.94 -8.05 -25.20
N ALA A 214 1.03 -8.82 -24.59
CA ALA A 214 -0.20 -9.30 -25.24
C ALA A 214 -1.18 -8.15 -25.53
N ASP A 215 -1.13 -7.10 -24.71
CA ASP A 215 -2.02 -5.95 -24.78
C ASP A 215 -1.55 -4.88 -25.79
N ALA A 216 -0.48 -5.13 -26.54
CA ALA A 216 0.05 -4.22 -27.55
C ALA A 216 -0.87 -4.13 -28.77
N SER A 217 -1.25 -2.91 -29.17
CA SER A 217 -2.08 -2.64 -30.34
C SER A 217 -1.33 -1.79 -31.37
N GLY A 218 -0.39 -2.41 -32.11
CA GLY A 218 0.35 -1.78 -33.21
C GLY A 218 1.66 -1.07 -32.81
N SER A 219 1.90 -0.90 -31.52
CA SER A 219 3.15 -0.40 -30.93
C SER A 219 4.11 -1.54 -30.60
N ILE A 220 5.40 -1.22 -30.46
CA ILE A 220 6.41 -2.22 -30.06
C ILE A 220 6.50 -2.23 -28.53
N ARG A 221 6.12 -3.35 -27.91
CA ARG A 221 6.32 -3.61 -26.49
C ARG A 221 7.23 -4.82 -26.32
N THR A 222 8.40 -4.62 -25.72
CA THR A 222 9.32 -5.70 -25.37
C THR A 222 9.49 -5.79 -23.87
N TYR A 223 9.67 -7.01 -23.37
CA TYR A 223 9.77 -7.25 -21.94
C TYR A 223 10.70 -8.41 -21.63
N VAL A 224 11.61 -8.26 -20.68
CA VAL A 224 12.48 -9.33 -20.19
C VAL A 224 12.05 -9.75 -18.79
N GLY A 225 11.51 -10.96 -18.67
CA GLY A 225 11.19 -11.56 -17.37
C GLY A 225 12.43 -12.05 -16.61
N LEU A 226 12.26 -12.30 -15.32
CA LEU A 226 13.35 -12.73 -14.43
C LEU A 226 14.04 -14.02 -14.86
N ASP A 227 13.28 -14.97 -15.41
CA ASP A 227 13.76 -16.29 -15.80
C ASP A 227 14.38 -16.31 -17.21
N SER A 228 14.42 -15.17 -17.91
CA SER A 228 14.96 -15.07 -19.28
C SER A 228 16.49 -14.98 -19.32
N ALA A 229 17.13 -14.50 -18.26
CA ALA A 229 18.59 -14.45 -18.10
C ALA A 229 18.98 -14.36 -16.61
N PRO A 230 20.20 -14.79 -16.24
CA PRO A 230 20.56 -15.03 -14.83
C PRO A 230 20.70 -13.76 -13.99
N ASP A 231 21.21 -12.67 -14.55
CA ASP A 231 21.55 -11.43 -13.85
C ASP A 231 21.00 -10.18 -14.58
N HIS A 232 21.10 -9.01 -13.93
CA HIS A 232 20.55 -7.75 -14.45
C HIS A 232 21.19 -7.31 -15.77
N ASP A 233 22.50 -7.51 -15.95
CA ASP A 233 23.24 -7.06 -17.12
C ASP A 233 22.96 -7.97 -18.32
N SER A 234 22.94 -9.29 -18.09
CA SER A 234 22.55 -10.28 -19.10
C SER A 234 21.11 -10.09 -19.57
N ARG A 235 20.19 -9.73 -18.64
CA ARG A 235 18.80 -9.39 -18.98
C ARG A 235 18.73 -8.08 -19.78
N ALA A 236 19.50 -7.06 -19.41
CA ALA A 236 19.52 -5.77 -20.11
C ALA A 236 20.05 -5.93 -21.54
N ALA A 237 21.12 -6.70 -21.72
CA ALA A 237 21.65 -7.05 -23.04
C ALA A 237 20.64 -7.83 -23.89
N LEU A 238 19.88 -8.75 -23.28
CA LEU A 238 18.78 -9.45 -23.96
C LEU A 238 17.64 -8.49 -24.34
N ALA A 239 17.31 -7.53 -23.47
CA ALA A 239 16.29 -6.53 -23.72
C ALA A 239 16.64 -5.67 -24.95
N VAL A 240 17.89 -5.21 -25.06
CA VAL A 240 18.36 -4.44 -26.21
C VAL A 240 18.27 -5.26 -27.50
N ARG A 241 18.72 -6.52 -27.49
CA ARG A 241 18.65 -7.37 -28.68
C ARG A 241 17.20 -7.65 -29.11
N GLU A 242 16.31 -7.87 -28.16
CA GLU A 242 14.89 -8.10 -28.46
C GLU A 242 14.22 -6.82 -28.98
N LEU A 243 14.54 -5.67 -28.39
CA LEU A 243 14.06 -4.37 -28.85
C LEU A 243 14.54 -4.07 -30.28
N ASP A 244 15.81 -4.35 -30.58
CA ASP A 244 16.38 -4.20 -31.92
C ASP A 244 15.71 -5.14 -32.93
N ARG A 245 15.56 -6.43 -32.58
CA ARG A 245 14.84 -7.43 -33.42
C ARG A 245 13.42 -6.97 -33.74
N ALA A 246 12.70 -6.41 -32.77
CA ALA A 246 11.34 -5.94 -32.95
C ALA A 246 11.24 -4.62 -33.76
N GLY A 247 12.37 -4.01 -34.13
CA GLY A 247 12.40 -2.71 -34.83
C GLY A 247 12.19 -1.52 -33.88
N GLY A 248 12.45 -1.68 -32.59
CA GLY A 248 12.20 -0.65 -31.58
C GLY A 248 13.07 0.59 -31.76
N PHE A 249 14.33 0.41 -32.18
CA PHE A 249 15.25 1.52 -32.43
C PHE A 249 15.00 2.25 -33.75
N THR A 250 14.09 1.76 -34.61
CA THR A 250 13.67 2.49 -35.81
C THR A 250 12.53 3.47 -35.55
N ARG A 251 12.02 3.53 -34.31
CA ARG A 251 10.98 4.49 -33.89
C ARG A 251 11.62 5.82 -33.51
N GLY A 252 10.84 6.89 -33.53
CA GLY A 252 11.27 8.20 -33.03
C GLY A 252 11.52 8.22 -31.52
N HIS A 253 10.85 7.34 -30.78
CA HIS A 253 10.90 7.31 -29.31
C HIS A 253 11.15 5.91 -28.75
N VAL A 254 12.02 5.82 -27.74
CA VAL A 254 12.22 4.61 -26.93
C VAL A 254 11.94 4.95 -25.47
N VAL A 255 10.98 4.25 -24.85
CA VAL A 255 10.67 4.40 -23.43
C VAL A 255 11.22 3.22 -22.63
N VAL A 256 12.16 3.52 -21.75
CA VAL A 256 12.63 2.59 -20.72
C VAL A 256 11.63 2.60 -19.57
N ALA A 257 10.75 1.62 -19.53
CA ALA A 257 9.68 1.49 -18.53
C ALA A 257 10.15 0.60 -17.37
N ILE A 258 10.39 1.22 -16.22
CA ILE A 258 10.82 0.52 -15.00
C ILE A 258 9.59 -0.06 -14.29
N PRO A 259 9.45 -1.39 -14.19
CA PRO A 259 8.28 -2.00 -13.58
C PRO A 259 8.22 -1.78 -12.06
N THR A 260 7.05 -2.03 -11.49
CA THR A 260 6.89 -2.19 -10.03
C THR A 260 7.45 -3.55 -9.56
N GLY A 261 7.43 -3.80 -8.25
CA GLY A 261 8.04 -4.98 -7.63
C GLY A 261 7.62 -6.33 -8.21
N SER A 262 6.37 -6.49 -8.63
CA SER A 262 5.88 -7.73 -9.24
C SER A 262 6.34 -7.93 -10.68
N GLY A 263 6.97 -6.92 -11.29
CA GLY A 263 7.18 -6.84 -12.74
C GLY A 263 6.09 -6.07 -13.48
N TRP A 264 5.08 -5.55 -12.78
CA TRP A 264 3.95 -4.87 -13.42
C TRP A 264 4.32 -3.50 -13.98
N ILE A 265 4.01 -3.31 -15.27
CA ILE A 265 3.94 -2.04 -15.98
C ILE A 265 2.46 -1.80 -16.29
N ASP A 266 1.93 -0.64 -15.92
CA ASP A 266 0.51 -0.34 -16.13
C ASP A 266 0.18 -0.25 -17.62
N GLY A 267 -0.79 -1.05 -18.07
CA GLY A 267 -1.24 -1.06 -19.46
C GLY A 267 -1.88 0.27 -19.88
N GLU A 268 -2.51 0.99 -18.95
CA GLU A 268 -3.04 2.33 -19.22
C GLU A 268 -1.89 3.33 -19.43
N ALA A 269 -0.80 3.21 -18.67
CA ALA A 269 0.39 4.01 -18.92
C ALA A 269 0.99 3.71 -20.30
N ALA A 270 1.12 2.43 -20.66
CA ALA A 270 1.62 2.03 -21.97
C ALA A 270 0.75 2.58 -23.12
N ARG A 271 -0.58 2.47 -23.01
CA ARG A 271 -1.52 3.08 -23.97
C ARG A 271 -1.38 4.60 -24.04
N GLY A 272 -1.25 5.26 -22.90
CA GLY A 272 -1.03 6.71 -22.84
C GLY A 272 0.26 7.12 -23.54
N ILE A 273 1.34 6.34 -23.40
CA ILE A 273 2.64 6.57 -24.06
C ILE A 273 2.48 6.40 -25.58
N GLU A 274 1.80 5.35 -26.00
CA GLU A 274 1.54 5.07 -27.42
C GLU A 274 0.71 6.17 -28.07
N GLN A 275 -0.33 6.63 -27.37
CA GLN A 275 -1.14 7.75 -27.82
C GLN A 275 -0.34 9.06 -27.86
N ARG A 276 0.55 9.27 -26.88
CA ARG A 276 1.38 10.49 -26.78
C ARG A 276 2.33 10.67 -27.97
N PHE A 277 2.82 9.56 -28.51
CA PHE A 277 3.78 9.53 -29.61
C PHE A 277 3.16 8.99 -30.92
N ASP A 278 1.83 9.01 -31.04
CA ASP A 278 1.09 8.56 -32.24
C ASP A 278 1.51 7.15 -32.75
N GLY A 279 1.91 6.26 -31.83
CA GLY A 279 2.41 4.93 -32.12
C GLY A 279 3.87 4.87 -32.62
N ASP A 280 4.56 6.00 -32.78
CA ASP A 280 5.99 6.08 -33.09
C ASP A 280 6.87 5.92 -31.85
N VAL A 281 6.61 4.85 -31.10
CA VAL A 281 7.30 4.56 -29.85
C VAL A 281 7.50 3.07 -29.65
N ALA A 282 8.64 2.72 -29.07
CA ALA A 282 8.91 1.40 -28.55
C ALA A 282 9.10 1.45 -27.03
N ILE A 283 8.43 0.56 -26.30
CA ILE A 283 8.49 0.48 -24.84
C ILE A 283 9.23 -0.79 -24.45
N VAL A 284 10.26 -0.66 -23.63
CA VAL A 284 11.08 -1.78 -23.12
C VAL A 284 11.01 -1.85 -21.60
N GLY A 285 10.73 -3.05 -21.08
CA GLY A 285 10.68 -3.33 -19.64
C GLY A 285 11.55 -4.51 -19.22
N GLN A 286 12.01 -4.50 -17.97
CA GLN A 286 12.78 -5.60 -17.38
C GLN A 286 12.34 -5.88 -15.94
N GLN A 287 11.93 -7.12 -15.68
CA GLN A 287 11.56 -7.58 -14.34
C GLN A 287 12.79 -7.73 -13.43
N TYR A 288 12.67 -7.31 -12.17
CA TYR A 288 13.72 -7.45 -11.16
C TYR A 288 13.29 -8.22 -9.90
N SER A 289 12.00 -8.42 -9.67
CA SER A 289 11.49 -9.18 -8.52
C SER A 289 10.19 -9.93 -8.84
N TYR A 290 9.93 -11.00 -8.08
CA TYR A 290 8.64 -11.70 -8.06
C TYR A 290 7.71 -11.15 -6.96
N ALA A 291 8.23 -10.35 -6.03
CA ALA A 291 7.53 -9.98 -4.81
C ALA A 291 6.49 -8.87 -5.06
N PRO A 292 5.36 -8.86 -4.34
CA PRO A 292 4.38 -7.79 -4.42
C PRO A 292 5.00 -6.41 -4.13
N SER A 293 4.45 -5.37 -4.74
CA SER A 293 4.97 -4.00 -4.70
C SER A 293 5.19 -3.45 -3.28
N TRP A 294 4.33 -3.77 -2.29
CA TRP A 294 4.50 -3.36 -0.89
C TRP A 294 5.68 -4.04 -0.18
N VAL A 295 5.99 -5.30 -0.54
CA VAL A 295 7.14 -6.03 0.00
C VAL A 295 8.43 -5.45 -0.56
N THR A 296 8.46 -5.20 -1.87
CA THR A 296 9.62 -4.56 -2.51
C THR A 296 9.81 -3.11 -2.09
N PHE A 297 8.74 -2.41 -1.72
CA PHE A 297 8.85 -1.07 -1.19
C PHE A 297 9.61 -1.01 0.13
N LEU A 298 9.44 -2.03 0.99
CA LEU A 298 10.16 -2.13 2.26
C LEU A 298 11.55 -2.76 2.12
N PHE A 299 11.76 -3.68 1.16
CA PHE A 299 12.95 -4.54 1.14
C PHE A 299 13.66 -4.69 -0.22
N GLY A 300 13.09 -4.22 -1.33
CA GLY A 300 13.55 -4.50 -2.69
C GLY A 300 14.17 -3.32 -3.45
N ARG A 301 14.48 -2.22 -2.75
CA ARG A 301 14.94 -0.97 -3.39
C ARG A 301 16.20 -1.15 -4.23
N SER A 302 17.23 -1.83 -3.72
CA SER A 302 18.50 -1.99 -4.42
C SER A 302 18.40 -2.79 -5.73
N ASP A 303 17.47 -3.76 -5.81
CA ASP A 303 17.29 -4.55 -7.04
C ASP A 303 16.59 -3.75 -8.13
N ALA A 304 15.63 -2.89 -7.75
CA ALA A 304 14.98 -1.97 -8.66
C ALA A 304 16.00 -0.98 -9.26
N GLU A 305 16.86 -0.40 -8.42
CA GLU A 305 17.91 0.54 -8.81
C GLU A 305 18.92 -0.11 -9.78
N ARG A 306 19.49 -1.26 -9.40
CA ARG A 306 20.45 -1.98 -10.25
C ARG A 306 19.85 -2.38 -11.60
N SER A 307 18.61 -2.89 -11.59
CA SER A 307 17.95 -3.31 -12.83
C SER A 307 17.64 -2.11 -13.75
N ALA A 308 17.22 -0.97 -13.18
CA ALA A 308 16.94 0.24 -13.94
C ALA A 308 18.22 0.82 -14.55
N GLN A 309 19.31 0.89 -13.78
CA GLN A 309 20.62 1.34 -14.24
C GLN A 309 21.17 0.44 -15.36
N ALA A 310 21.12 -0.88 -15.19
CA ALA A 310 21.61 -1.82 -16.21
C ALA A 310 20.82 -1.71 -17.52
N LEU A 311 19.48 -1.66 -17.45
CA LEU A 311 18.65 -1.53 -18.64
C LEU A 311 18.87 -0.19 -19.35
N PHE A 312 18.87 0.91 -18.61
CA PHE A 312 19.11 2.24 -19.19
C PHE A 312 20.50 2.37 -19.80
N ALA A 313 21.54 1.88 -19.11
CA ALA A 313 22.91 1.91 -19.63
C ALA A 313 23.04 1.12 -20.95
N ALA A 314 22.42 -0.07 -21.03
CA ALA A 314 22.44 -0.87 -22.25
C ALA A 314 21.70 -0.19 -23.42
N VAL A 315 20.51 0.36 -23.17
CA VAL A 315 19.71 1.07 -24.18
C VAL A 315 20.42 2.34 -24.65
N SER A 316 20.89 3.18 -23.72
CA SER A 316 21.57 4.43 -24.05
C SER A 316 22.90 4.21 -24.78
N ALA A 317 23.67 3.18 -24.41
CA ALA A 317 24.89 2.82 -25.12
C ALA A 317 24.60 2.37 -26.56
N HIS A 318 23.52 1.59 -26.78
CA HIS A 318 23.11 1.19 -28.12
C HIS A 318 22.72 2.40 -28.98
N VAL A 319 21.85 3.29 -28.45
CA VAL A 319 21.44 4.52 -29.16
C VAL A 319 22.62 5.45 -29.43
N ALA A 320 23.57 5.58 -28.50
CA ALA A 320 24.76 6.39 -28.68
C ALA A 320 25.69 5.88 -29.81
N ALA A 321 25.65 4.57 -30.10
CA ALA A 321 26.40 3.96 -31.20
C ALA A 321 25.74 4.13 -32.57
N MET A 322 24.45 4.53 -32.62
CA MET A 322 23.73 4.77 -33.88
C MET A 322 24.15 6.09 -34.55
N PRO A 323 23.97 6.23 -35.87
CA PRO A 323 24.12 7.50 -36.59
C PRO A 323 23.25 8.60 -35.98
N ALA A 324 23.82 9.79 -35.78
CA ALA A 324 23.21 10.88 -35.01
C ALA A 324 21.83 11.33 -35.53
N ASP A 325 21.59 11.20 -36.84
CA ASP A 325 20.37 11.54 -37.55
C ASP A 325 19.24 10.51 -37.42
N THR A 326 19.53 9.34 -36.87
CA THR A 326 18.58 8.21 -36.74
C THR A 326 18.31 7.81 -35.29
N ARG A 327 18.87 8.55 -34.32
CA ARG A 327 18.75 8.19 -32.90
C ARG A 327 17.34 8.45 -32.40
N PRO A 328 16.67 7.47 -31.76
CA PRO A 328 15.44 7.73 -31.03
C PRO A 328 15.71 8.63 -29.82
N ALA A 329 14.70 9.43 -29.46
CA ALA A 329 14.65 10.07 -28.16
C ALA A 329 14.43 9.01 -27.07
N ILE A 330 15.32 8.99 -26.06
CA ILE A 330 15.19 8.08 -24.92
C ILE A 330 14.37 8.75 -23.82
N HIS A 331 13.35 8.05 -23.34
CA HIS A 331 12.58 8.48 -22.20
C HIS A 331 12.59 7.43 -21.09
N VAL A 332 12.35 7.86 -19.85
CA VAL A 332 12.27 6.95 -18.70
C VAL A 332 10.92 7.10 -18.00
N PHE A 333 10.25 5.97 -17.79
CA PHE A 333 8.97 5.92 -17.10
C PHE A 333 9.07 5.00 -15.88
N GLY A 334 8.45 5.39 -14.78
CA GLY A 334 8.35 4.54 -13.60
C GLY A 334 7.17 4.90 -12.72
N GLN A 335 6.38 3.90 -12.34
CA GLN A 335 5.32 4.04 -11.34
C GLN A 335 5.78 3.47 -10.00
N SER A 336 5.49 4.14 -8.88
CA SER A 336 5.73 3.58 -7.52
C SER A 336 7.20 3.19 -7.34
N MET A 337 7.51 1.95 -6.96
CA MET A 337 8.88 1.42 -6.94
C MET A 337 9.65 1.57 -8.26
N GLY A 338 8.97 1.59 -9.40
CA GLY A 338 9.58 1.88 -10.69
C GLY A 338 10.17 3.30 -10.76
N SER A 339 9.53 4.29 -10.12
CA SER A 339 10.08 5.65 -10.02
C SER A 339 11.31 5.73 -9.10
N VAL A 340 11.37 4.88 -8.06
CA VAL A 340 12.56 4.79 -7.19
C VAL A 340 13.74 4.27 -8.00
N GLY A 341 13.58 3.14 -8.68
CA GLY A 341 14.61 2.59 -9.56
C GLY A 341 14.97 3.54 -10.72
N GLY A 342 13.96 4.14 -11.37
CA GLY A 342 14.15 5.07 -12.47
C GLY A 342 14.89 6.35 -12.08
N SER A 343 14.58 6.95 -10.92
CA SER A 343 15.30 8.14 -10.47
C SER A 343 16.76 7.87 -10.08
N ALA A 344 17.07 6.65 -9.65
CA ALA A 344 18.42 6.24 -9.31
C ALA A 344 19.35 6.13 -10.52
N ILE A 345 18.81 6.10 -11.75
CA ILE A 345 19.60 6.25 -12.98
C ILE A 345 20.33 7.60 -12.98
N PHE A 346 19.74 8.63 -12.39
CA PHE A 346 20.22 10.00 -12.50
C PHE A 346 20.93 10.53 -11.25
N ALA A 347 20.98 9.76 -10.17
CA ALA A 347 21.42 10.24 -8.85
C ALA A 347 22.79 10.92 -8.89
N ASP A 348 23.73 10.38 -9.69
CA ASP A 348 25.10 10.91 -9.85
C ASP A 348 25.61 10.89 -11.30
N ASP A 349 24.74 10.66 -12.28
CA ASP A 349 25.12 10.51 -13.69
C ASP A 349 24.55 11.65 -14.56
N SER A 350 25.39 12.66 -14.81
CA SER A 350 25.03 13.77 -15.71
C SER A 350 24.92 13.33 -17.16
N ALA A 351 25.66 12.31 -17.59
CA ALA A 351 25.58 11.79 -18.95
C ALA A 351 24.24 11.09 -19.18
N ALA A 352 23.75 10.32 -18.21
CA ALA A 352 22.41 9.73 -18.26
C ALA A 352 21.31 10.79 -18.36
N ARG A 353 21.45 11.91 -17.63
CA ARG A 353 20.51 13.05 -17.76
C ARG A 353 20.57 13.70 -19.14
N THR A 354 21.76 13.88 -19.71
CA THR A 354 21.92 14.44 -21.06
C THR A 354 21.41 13.50 -22.15
N ALA A 355 21.52 12.18 -21.95
CA ALA A 355 21.02 11.17 -22.89
C ALA A 355 19.50 10.97 -22.80
N THR A 356 18.84 11.48 -21.76
CA THR A 356 17.39 11.34 -21.55
C THR A 356 16.65 12.58 -22.01
N CYS A 357 15.72 12.38 -22.94
CA CYS A 357 14.80 13.41 -23.39
C CYS A 357 13.83 13.83 -22.28
N SER A 358 13.11 12.87 -21.69
CA SER A 358 12.24 13.14 -20.55
C SER A 358 12.07 11.96 -19.60
N ALA A 359 11.73 12.26 -18.35
CA ALA A 359 11.43 11.28 -17.32
C ALA A 359 10.08 11.58 -16.67
N LEU A 360 9.28 10.54 -16.41
CA LEU A 360 7.98 10.68 -15.75
C LEU A 360 7.80 9.68 -14.61
N TRP A 361 7.53 10.21 -13.42
CA TRP A 361 7.29 9.47 -12.19
C TRP A 361 5.82 9.52 -11.78
N ALA A 362 5.14 8.37 -11.86
CA ALA A 362 3.76 8.22 -11.42
C ALA A 362 3.71 7.67 -9.99
N GLY A 363 3.03 8.38 -9.08
CA GLY A 363 2.94 8.03 -7.66
C GLY A 363 4.27 7.71 -6.99
N PRO A 364 5.29 8.59 -7.08
CA PRO A 364 6.56 8.35 -6.43
C PRO A 364 6.40 8.26 -4.91
N PRO A 365 6.97 7.22 -4.25
CA PRO A 365 6.86 7.11 -2.80
C PRO A 365 7.47 8.32 -2.09
N ALA A 366 6.82 8.73 -0.99
CA ALA A 366 7.14 9.96 -0.25
C ALA A 366 8.63 10.06 0.09
N GLY A 367 9.31 11.07 -0.47
CA GLY A 367 10.72 11.36 -0.18
C GLY A 367 11.72 10.30 -0.67
N ALA A 368 11.31 9.39 -1.56
CA ALA A 368 12.15 8.29 -2.04
C ALA A 368 12.74 8.49 -3.46
N VAL A 369 12.39 9.57 -4.15
CA VAL A 369 12.64 9.76 -5.60
C VAL A 369 13.25 11.13 -5.85
N ASP A 370 14.29 11.22 -6.69
CA ASP A 370 14.76 12.49 -7.22
C ASP A 370 13.85 12.96 -8.35
N THR A 371 13.17 14.09 -8.13
CA THR A 371 12.18 14.66 -9.07
C THR A 371 12.73 15.82 -9.91
N ARG A 372 14.05 16.07 -9.89
CA ARG A 372 14.66 17.14 -10.70
C ARG A 372 14.65 16.77 -12.18
N GLY A 373 14.05 17.63 -13.00
CA GLY A 373 13.96 17.44 -14.45
C GLY A 373 12.97 16.35 -14.89
N ALA A 374 12.15 15.84 -13.96
CA ALA A 374 11.13 14.82 -14.25
C ALA A 374 9.72 15.39 -14.07
N THR A 375 8.80 14.96 -14.93
CA THR A 375 7.36 15.15 -14.73
C THR A 375 6.89 14.27 -13.58
N VAL A 376 6.18 14.84 -12.61
CA VAL A 376 5.61 14.09 -11.48
C VAL A 376 4.10 14.07 -11.62
N LEU A 377 3.53 12.87 -11.67
CA LEU A 377 2.09 12.66 -11.63
C LEU A 377 1.74 11.99 -10.31
N ALA A 378 1.07 12.71 -9.42
CA ALA A 378 0.73 12.22 -8.09
C ALA A 378 -0.68 12.69 -7.67
N ASN A 379 -1.48 11.79 -7.12
CA ASN A 379 -2.83 12.11 -6.61
C ASN A 379 -2.73 12.48 -5.14
N SER A 380 -3.46 13.51 -4.71
CA SER A 380 -3.58 13.86 -3.28
C SER A 380 -4.20 12.75 -2.44
N SER A 381 -5.01 11.87 -3.04
CA SER A 381 -5.59 10.69 -2.39
C SER A 381 -4.67 9.45 -2.39
N ASP A 382 -3.49 9.51 -3.01
CA ASP A 382 -2.56 8.37 -3.08
C ASP A 382 -1.81 8.16 -1.76
N PRO A 383 -2.08 7.10 -0.98
CA PRO A 383 -1.35 6.83 0.25
C PRO A 383 0.15 6.60 0.03
N VAL A 384 0.60 6.18 -1.15
CA VAL A 384 2.03 5.96 -1.46
C VAL A 384 2.82 7.26 -1.43
N VAL A 385 2.21 8.35 -1.89
CA VAL A 385 2.82 9.70 -1.94
C VAL A 385 2.85 10.34 -0.55
N TRP A 386 2.02 9.85 0.38
CA TRP A 386 1.99 10.31 1.78
C TRP A 386 2.91 9.50 2.68
N TRP A 387 2.97 8.19 2.48
CA TRP A 387 3.51 7.27 3.47
C TRP A 387 5.02 7.37 3.59
N SER A 388 5.48 7.82 4.76
CA SER A 388 6.86 7.73 5.20
C SER A 388 6.91 7.71 6.73
N GLY A 389 8.04 7.28 7.30
CA GLY A 389 8.24 7.38 8.76
C GLY A 389 8.15 8.82 9.28
N ALA A 390 8.42 9.82 8.44
CA ALA A 390 8.29 11.23 8.80
C ALA A 390 6.84 11.63 9.12
N LEU A 391 5.84 10.94 8.54
CA LEU A 391 4.42 11.23 8.74
C LEU A 391 3.96 11.09 10.20
N LEU A 392 4.72 10.38 11.03
CA LEU A 392 4.52 10.32 12.49
C LEU A 392 4.66 11.70 13.16
N THR A 393 5.53 12.57 12.62
CA THR A 393 5.97 13.81 13.28
C THR A 393 5.92 15.05 12.39
N ARG A 394 5.75 14.91 11.08
CA ARG A 394 5.65 16.00 10.11
C ARG A 394 4.51 15.77 9.11
N PRO A 395 3.85 16.83 8.62
CA PRO A 395 2.88 16.71 7.55
C PRO A 395 3.57 16.26 6.24
N PRO A 396 2.81 15.61 5.33
CA PRO A 396 3.33 15.23 4.02
C PRO A 396 3.60 16.46 3.15
N ASP A 397 4.56 16.35 2.23
CA ASP A 397 4.72 17.34 1.16
C ASP A 397 3.81 16.96 -0.02
N LEU A 398 2.80 17.78 -0.27
CA LEU A 398 1.81 17.58 -1.32
C LEU A 398 1.96 18.60 -2.46
N SER A 399 3.06 19.36 -2.51
CA SER A 399 3.27 20.46 -3.46
C SER A 399 3.24 20.02 -4.94
N ARG A 400 3.53 18.75 -5.22
CA ARG A 400 3.52 18.16 -6.57
C ARG A 400 2.32 17.24 -6.82
N THR A 401 1.30 17.29 -5.97
CA THR A 401 0.10 16.47 -6.13
C THR A 401 -1.01 17.24 -6.81
N ARG A 402 -1.81 16.55 -7.63
CA ARG A 402 -3.10 17.06 -8.09
C ARG A 402 -4.15 16.77 -7.01
N VAL A 403 -4.94 17.77 -6.66
CA VAL A 403 -6.05 17.59 -5.73
C VAL A 403 -7.19 16.90 -6.47
N ASP A 404 -7.33 15.60 -6.23
CA ASP A 404 -8.28 14.71 -6.88
C ASP A 404 -9.46 14.33 -5.96
N ALA A 405 -9.31 14.49 -4.64
CA ALA A 405 -10.34 14.20 -3.65
C ALA A 405 -10.19 15.12 -2.41
N PRO A 406 -11.18 15.18 -1.50
CA PRO A 406 -11.02 15.87 -0.22
C PRO A 406 -9.74 15.43 0.53
N VAL A 407 -8.91 16.40 0.91
CA VAL A 407 -7.60 16.16 1.55
C VAL A 407 -7.74 16.22 3.07
N PRO A 408 -7.39 15.15 3.82
CA PRO A 408 -7.50 15.14 5.27
C PRO A 408 -6.47 16.08 5.90
N GLN A 409 -6.83 16.73 7.01
CA GLN A 409 -5.84 17.43 7.82
C GLN A 409 -4.85 16.45 8.43
N TRP A 410 -3.56 16.82 8.43
CA TRP A 410 -2.54 16.02 9.07
C TRP A 410 -2.66 16.07 10.59
N VAL A 411 -2.70 14.91 11.22
CA VAL A 411 -2.69 14.73 12.67
C VAL A 411 -1.55 13.76 13.02
N PRO A 412 -0.59 14.15 13.87
CA PRO A 412 0.53 13.29 14.27
C PRO A 412 0.05 11.91 14.74
N PHE A 413 0.77 10.86 14.34
CA PHE A 413 0.45 9.43 14.58
C PHE A 413 -0.87 8.94 13.93
N VAL A 414 -1.96 9.70 14.00
CA VAL A 414 -3.26 9.33 13.41
C VAL A 414 -3.14 9.23 11.90
N SER A 415 -2.63 10.26 11.22
CA SER A 415 -2.43 10.23 9.76
C SER A 415 -1.49 9.09 9.35
N PHE A 416 -0.44 8.78 10.12
CA PHE A 416 0.42 7.64 9.83
C PHE A 416 -0.35 6.31 9.85
N VAL A 417 -1.17 6.07 10.88
CA VAL A 417 -1.99 4.85 10.97
C VAL A 417 -3.03 4.82 9.85
N GLN A 418 -3.73 5.92 9.60
CA GLN A 418 -4.75 6.04 8.56
C GLN A 418 -4.15 5.76 7.17
N THR A 419 -3.05 6.42 6.81
CA THR A 419 -2.34 6.20 5.54
C THR A 419 -1.77 4.79 5.44
N THR A 420 -1.30 4.18 6.54
CA THR A 420 -0.81 2.78 6.53
C THR A 420 -1.92 1.80 6.18
N VAL A 421 -3.13 2.01 6.68
CA VAL A 421 -4.29 1.17 6.34
C VAL A 421 -4.67 1.37 4.87
N ASP A 422 -4.69 2.62 4.40
CA ASP A 422 -5.08 2.94 3.03
C ASP A 422 -4.03 2.45 2.00
N LEU A 423 -2.75 2.35 2.38
CA LEU A 423 -1.67 1.84 1.53
C LEU A 423 -1.93 0.43 1.01
N VAL A 424 -2.59 -0.41 1.81
CA VAL A 424 -2.93 -1.81 1.44
C VAL A 424 -3.94 -1.85 0.29
N PHE A 425 -4.78 -0.82 0.18
CA PHE A 425 -5.88 -0.72 -0.79
C PHE A 425 -5.64 0.42 -1.80
N SER A 426 -4.38 0.81 -1.99
CA SER A 426 -4.02 1.99 -2.77
C SER A 426 -4.48 1.92 -4.24
N LEU A 427 -4.65 0.71 -4.78
CA LEU A 427 -5.09 0.43 -6.15
C LEU A 427 -6.61 0.20 -6.30
N ASP A 428 -7.38 0.23 -5.20
CA ASP A 428 -8.83 -0.03 -5.18
C ASP A 428 -9.68 1.21 -5.57
N ALA A 429 -9.02 2.30 -5.94
CA ALA A 429 -9.67 3.51 -6.46
C ALA A 429 -9.83 3.45 -7.99
N PRO A 430 -10.82 4.15 -8.58
CA PRO A 430 -10.90 4.35 -10.01
C PRO A 430 -9.67 5.08 -10.58
N SER A 431 -9.41 4.91 -11.88
CA SER A 431 -8.40 5.69 -12.60
C SER A 431 -8.61 7.18 -12.40
N GLY A 432 -7.52 7.89 -12.04
CA GLY A 432 -7.58 9.30 -11.66
C GLY A 432 -7.36 9.52 -10.17
N HIS A 433 -7.57 8.49 -9.35
CA HIS A 433 -7.54 8.55 -7.89
C HIS A 433 -6.65 7.47 -7.28
N GLY A 434 -6.29 7.64 -6.00
CA GLY A 434 -5.40 6.73 -5.29
C GLY A 434 -4.11 6.49 -6.06
N HIS A 435 -3.66 5.25 -6.10
CA HIS A 435 -2.47 4.84 -6.84
C HIS A 435 -2.77 4.43 -8.30
N ARG A 436 -3.93 4.83 -8.84
CA ARG A 436 -4.36 4.59 -10.23
C ARG A 436 -4.35 5.89 -11.01
N TYR A 437 -3.44 5.99 -11.97
CA TYR A 437 -3.18 7.23 -12.69
C TYR A 437 -3.76 7.25 -14.11
N GLY A 438 -4.17 6.08 -14.64
CA GLY A 438 -4.76 5.96 -15.98
C GLY A 438 -3.77 6.29 -17.11
N ALA A 439 -4.30 6.68 -18.27
CA ALA A 439 -3.51 7.02 -19.44
C ALA A 439 -2.68 8.32 -19.28
N ASP A 440 -3.04 9.18 -18.32
CA ASP A 440 -2.29 10.40 -17.99
C ASP A 440 -0.81 10.10 -17.67
N GLN A 441 -0.51 8.89 -17.19
CA GLN A 441 0.86 8.41 -16.95
C GLN A 441 1.76 8.47 -18.17
N GLY A 442 1.20 8.25 -19.35
CA GLY A 442 1.92 8.35 -20.62
C GLY A 442 1.69 9.65 -21.35
N LEU A 443 0.45 10.18 -21.31
CA LEU A 443 0.09 11.42 -22.01
C LEU A 443 0.86 12.65 -21.52
N LEU A 444 1.30 12.66 -20.26
CA LEU A 444 2.05 13.77 -19.67
C LEU A 444 3.56 13.70 -19.89
N MET A 445 4.07 12.71 -20.64
CA MET A 445 5.48 12.69 -21.00
C MET A 445 5.81 13.92 -21.86
N SER A 446 6.85 14.65 -21.44
CA SER A 446 7.27 15.86 -22.14
C SER A 446 8.09 15.53 -23.39
N ASP A 447 8.05 16.43 -24.36
CA ASP A 447 8.99 16.43 -25.49
C ASP A 447 10.41 16.82 -25.04
N CYS A 448 11.34 16.66 -25.98
CA CYS A 448 12.60 17.37 -26.03
C CYS A 448 12.45 18.56 -27.00
#